data_AF-A0A431MGH6-F1
#
_entry.id   AF-A0A431MGH6-F1
#
_cell.length_a   1.000
_cell.length_b   1.000
_cell.length_c   1.000
_cell.angle_alpha   90.00
_cell.angle_beta   90.00
_cell.angle_gamma   90.00
#
_symmetry.space_group_name_H-M   'P 1'
#
loop_
_entity.id
_entity.type
_entity.pdbx_description
1 polymer ?
#
loop_
_entity_poly.entity_id
_entity_poly.type
_entity_poly.pdbx_seq_one_letter_code
_entity_poly.pdbx_strand_id
1 'polypeptide(L)'
;MSQKPNQHQNQHKVRAIFLSDIHLGTRGCQAERLLDFLRDYEAEYVFLVGDIIDFWAMSRGIHWTQAQNTVVQKVLRRARHGEKVFLIPGN
;
A
#
# COMPACT_ATOMS: atom_id res chain seq x y z
N MET A 1 27.07 -1.64 -23.14
CA MET A 1 26.14 -2.17 -22.12
C MET A 1 25.99 -1.12 -21.03
N SER A 2 24.99 -0.25 -21.13
CA SER A 2 24.73 0.76 -20.09
C SER A 2 24.17 0.07 -18.85
N GLN A 3 24.93 0.11 -17.76
CA GLN A 3 24.46 -0.24 -16.44
C GLN A 3 23.31 0.73 -16.09
N LYS A 4 22.10 0.20 -15.88
CA LYS A 4 21.00 1.00 -15.33
C LYS A 4 21.41 1.40 -13.90
N PRO A 5 21.32 2.69 -13.52
CA PRO A 5 21.66 3.10 -12.17
C PRO A 5 20.73 2.37 -11.19
N ASN A 6 21.32 1.79 -10.14
CA ASN A 6 20.60 1.08 -9.10
C ASN A 6 19.75 2.11 -8.32
N GLN A 7 18.46 2.23 -8.64
CA GLN A 7 17.52 3.18 -8.03
C GLN A 7 17.09 2.76 -6.61
N HIS A 8 18.01 2.31 -5.77
CA HIS A 8 17.78 2.31 -4.33
C HIS A 8 18.07 3.73 -3.81
N GLN A 9 17.23 4.67 -4.23
CA GLN A 9 17.23 6.04 -3.72
C GLN A 9 16.89 6.01 -2.23
N ASN A 10 17.50 6.92 -1.46
CA ASN A 10 17.36 7.05 -0.01
C ASN A 10 15.91 6.81 0.45
N GLN A 11 15.67 5.70 1.13
CA GLN A 11 14.40 5.48 1.80
C GLN A 11 14.29 6.46 2.96
N HIS A 12 13.30 7.34 2.88
CA HIS A 12 12.98 8.26 3.95
C HIS A 12 12.45 7.45 5.13
N LYS A 13 13.20 7.42 6.23
CA LYS A 13 12.75 6.80 7.47
C LYS A 13 11.88 7.77 8.25
N VAL A 14 10.63 7.38 8.46
CA VAL A 14 9.69 8.11 9.29
C VAL A 14 9.29 7.25 10.48
N ARG A 15 8.77 7.87 11.55
CA ARG A 15 8.30 7.11 12.72
C ARG A 15 7.05 6.31 12.38
N ALA A 16 6.09 6.93 11.69
CA ALA A 16 4.81 6.32 11.38
C ALA A 16 4.29 6.77 10.01
N ILE A 17 3.55 5.88 9.35
CA ILE A 17 2.76 6.14 8.14
C ILE A 17 1.28 5.92 8.50
N PHE A 18 0.43 6.83 8.03
CA PHE A 18 -1.03 6.71 8.10
C PHE A 18 -1.57 6.71 6.68
N LEU A 19 -2.36 5.69 6.33
CA LEU A 19 -3.01 5.56 5.03
C LEU A 19 -4.51 5.38 5.28
N SER A 20 -5.34 6.18 4.62
CA SER A 20 -6.79 6.05 4.64
C SER A 20 -7.36 6.01 3.23
N ASP A 21 -8.62 5.58 3.12
CA ASP A 21 -9.45 5.73 1.91
C ASP A 21 -8.75 5.19 0.65
N ILE A 22 -8.09 4.03 0.78
CA ILE A 22 -7.34 3.42 -0.33
C ILE A 22 -8.30 2.81 -1.35
N HIS A 23 -9.45 2.30 -0.90
CA HIS A 23 -10.51 1.74 -1.75
C HIS A 23 -10.00 0.69 -2.75
N LEU A 24 -9.17 -0.27 -2.28
CA LEU A 24 -8.76 -1.42 -3.09
C LEU A 24 -10.02 -2.16 -3.59
N GLY A 25 -10.02 -2.58 -4.85
CA GLY A 25 -11.17 -3.18 -5.52
C GLY A 25 -12.02 -2.20 -6.33
N THR A 26 -11.70 -0.89 -6.31
CA THR A 26 -12.40 0.13 -7.10
C THR A 26 -11.54 0.64 -8.27
N ARG A 27 -12.19 1.25 -9.29
CA ARG A 27 -11.50 1.95 -10.39
C ARG A 27 -10.79 3.23 -9.96
N GLY A 28 -11.20 3.82 -8.84
CA GLY A 28 -10.62 5.06 -8.32
C GLY A 28 -9.28 4.84 -7.61
N CYS A 29 -8.98 3.61 -7.19
CA CYS A 29 -7.78 3.26 -6.44
C CYS A 29 -6.50 3.65 -7.20
N GLN A 30 -5.69 4.53 -6.61
CA GLN A 30 -4.41 5.00 -7.15
C GLN A 30 -3.25 4.10 -6.71
N ALA A 31 -3.34 2.79 -7.03
CA ALA A 31 -2.43 1.78 -6.50
C ALA A 31 -0.96 2.00 -6.86
N GLU A 32 -0.66 2.45 -8.08
CA GLU A 32 0.70 2.72 -8.54
C GLU A 32 1.35 3.85 -7.73
N ARG A 33 0.62 4.94 -7.48
CA ARG A 33 1.10 6.05 -6.65
C ARG A 33 1.36 5.62 -5.22
N LEU A 34 0.48 4.78 -4.67
CA LEU A 34 0.68 4.21 -3.34
C LEU A 34 1.90 3.27 -3.29
N LEU A 35 2.13 2.48 -4.33
CA LEU A 35 3.31 1.60 -4.42
C LEU A 35 4.62 2.38 -4.44
N ASP A 36 4.64 3.51 -5.15
CA ASP A 36 5.78 4.42 -5.21
C ASP A 36 6.02 5.09 -3.85
N PHE A 37 4.97 5.61 -3.21
CA PHE A 37 5.07 6.11 -1.83
C PHE A 37 5.61 5.04 -0.86
N LEU A 38 5.06 3.82 -0.90
CA LEU A 38 5.54 2.70 -0.10
C LEU A 38 6.93 2.20 -0.53
N ARG A 39 7.51 2.69 -1.62
CA ARG A 39 8.90 2.36 -2.00
C ARG A 39 9.86 3.32 -1.32
N ASP A 40 9.47 4.58 -1.27
CA ASP A 40 10.34 5.68 -0.88
C ASP A 40 10.34 5.91 0.65
N TYR A 41 9.34 5.40 1.37
CA TYR A 41 9.20 5.64 2.82
C TYR A 41 9.18 4.36 3.65
N GLU A 42 10.12 4.19 4.58
CA GLU A 42 10.07 3.13 5.61
C GLU A 42 9.53 3.68 6.93
N ALA A 43 8.80 2.86 7.69
CA ALA A 43 8.24 3.26 8.98
C ALA A 43 8.25 2.15 10.02
N GLU A 44 8.34 2.52 11.31
CA GLU A 44 8.17 1.55 12.41
C GLU A 44 6.69 1.17 12.57
N TYR A 45 5.78 2.12 12.34
CA TYR A 45 4.33 1.94 12.44
C TYR A 45 3.64 2.26 11.12
N VAL A 46 2.73 1.40 10.67
CA VAL A 46 1.86 1.65 9.52
C VAL A 46 0.42 1.47 9.97
N PHE A 47 -0.36 2.55 9.93
CA PHE A 47 -1.78 2.54 10.25
C PHE A 47 -2.59 2.59 8.95
N LEU A 48 -3.38 1.55 8.71
CA LEU A 48 -4.35 1.46 7.65
C LEU A 48 -5.71 1.81 8.25
N VAL A 49 -6.21 3.01 7.99
CA VAL A 49 -7.34 3.62 8.68
C VAL A 49 -8.54 3.75 7.74
N GLY A 50 -9.58 2.98 7.98
CA GLY A 50 -10.83 3.07 7.22
C GLY A 50 -10.71 2.58 5.77
N ASP A 51 -11.80 2.07 5.21
CA ASP A 51 -12.09 1.84 3.79
C ASP A 51 -10.89 1.43 2.90
N ILE A 52 -10.05 0.53 3.41
CA ILE A 52 -8.82 0.08 2.75
C ILE A 52 -9.16 -0.83 1.57
N ILE A 53 -10.15 -1.70 1.75
CA ILE A 53 -10.61 -2.63 0.74
C ILE A 53 -12.14 -2.58 0.67
N ASP A 54 -12.67 -2.27 -0.51
CA ASP A 54 -14.10 -2.26 -0.78
C ASP A 54 -14.58 -3.65 -1.24
N PHE A 55 -14.56 -4.62 -0.33
CA PHE A 55 -15.16 -5.94 -0.57
C PHE A 55 -16.69 -5.89 -0.66
N TRP A 56 -17.32 -4.82 -0.17
CA TRP A 56 -18.76 -4.58 -0.28
C TRP A 56 -19.24 -4.39 -1.73
N ALA A 57 -18.34 -4.16 -2.68
CA ALA A 57 -18.66 -4.01 -4.10
C ALA A 57 -18.98 -5.34 -4.83
N MET A 58 -19.00 -6.49 -4.12
CA MET A 58 -19.29 -7.82 -4.69
C MET A 58 -20.59 -7.91 -5.49
N SER A 59 -21.54 -6.99 -5.34
CA SER A 59 -22.78 -6.97 -6.14
C SER A 59 -22.64 -6.36 -7.55
N ARG A 60 -21.54 -5.67 -7.88
CA ARG A 60 -21.40 -4.91 -9.15
C ARG A 60 -20.11 -5.14 -9.93
N GLY A 61 -19.25 -6.06 -9.46
CA GLY A 61 -17.99 -6.40 -10.10
C GLY A 61 -16.80 -5.67 -9.47
N ILE A 62 -15.90 -6.45 -8.87
CA ILE A 62 -14.67 -5.96 -8.26
C ILE A 62 -13.69 -5.54 -9.38
N HIS A 63 -13.14 -4.33 -9.29
CA HIS A 63 -12.06 -3.89 -10.17
C HIS A 63 -10.71 -4.09 -9.47
N TRP A 64 -10.14 -5.29 -9.63
CA TRP A 64 -8.88 -5.68 -9.01
C TRP A 64 -7.74 -5.69 -10.04
N THR A 65 -6.79 -4.78 -9.90
CA THR A 65 -5.62 -4.70 -10.80
C THR A 65 -4.39 -5.40 -10.20
N GLN A 66 -3.39 -5.66 -11.03
CA GLN A 66 -2.11 -6.22 -10.55
C GLN A 66 -1.43 -5.28 -9.55
N ALA A 67 -1.46 -3.97 -9.77
CA ALA A 67 -0.90 -2.98 -8.85
C ALA A 67 -1.57 -3.02 -7.48
N GLN A 68 -2.91 -3.16 -7.42
CA GLN A 68 -3.64 -3.32 -6.16
C GLN A 68 -3.21 -4.59 -5.41
N ASN A 69 -3.03 -5.71 -6.12
CA ASN A 69 -2.47 -6.92 -5.52
C ASN A 69 -1.05 -6.70 -4.96
N THR A 70 -0.21 -5.97 -5.69
CA THR A 70 1.14 -5.63 -5.23
C THR A 70 1.13 -4.75 -3.99
N VAL A 71 0.15 -3.84 -3.83
CA VAL A 71 0.00 -3.04 -2.59
C VAL A 71 -0.19 -3.97 -1.39
N VAL A 72 -1.15 -4.90 -1.49
CA VAL A 72 -1.42 -5.87 -0.42
C VAL A 72 -0.18 -6.68 -0.09
N GLN A 73 0.48 -7.24 -1.10
CA GLN A 73 1.71 -8.03 -0.91
C GLN A 73 2.83 -7.22 -0.26
N LYS A 74 2.98 -5.94 -0.63
CA LYS A 74 4.03 -5.06 -0.09
C LYS A 74 3.77 -4.73 1.37
N VAL A 75 2.53 -4.42 1.75
CA VAL A 75 2.13 -4.21 3.15
C VAL A 75 2.36 -5.48 3.98
N LEU A 76 1.91 -6.65 3.50
CA LEU A 76 2.15 -7.93 4.19
C LEU A 76 3.64 -8.26 4.32
N ARG A 77 4.44 -7.93 3.30
CA ARG A 77 5.90 -8.09 3.36
C ARG A 77 6.53 -7.19 4.43
N ARG A 78 6.08 -5.93 4.57
CA ARG A 78 6.54 -5.01 5.62
C ARG A 78 6.22 -5.54 7.01
N ALA A 79 4.99 -6.03 7.22
CA ALA A 79 4.60 -6.67 8.48
C ALA A 79 5.52 -7.85 8.83
N ARG A 80 5.85 -8.71 7.86
CA ARG A 80 6.79 -9.83 8.06
C ARG A 80 8.23 -9.40 8.34
N HIS A 81 8.62 -8.20 7.92
CA HIS A 81 9.96 -7.64 8.17
C HIS A 81 10.03 -6.80 9.46
N GLY A 82 8.96 -6.75 10.26
CA GLY A 82 8.98 -6.14 11.59
C GLY A 82 8.33 -4.76 11.68
N GLU A 83 7.82 -4.19 10.59
CA GLU A 83 6.96 -3.00 10.67
C GLU A 83 5.65 -3.37 11.37
N LYS A 84 5.21 -2.56 12.34
CA LYS A 84 3.94 -2.81 13.04
C LYS A 84 2.78 -2.25 12.20
N VAL A 85 2.04 -3.14 11.56
CA VAL A 85 0.89 -2.79 10.71
C VAL A 85 -0.41 -2.95 11.50
N PHE A 86 -1.20 -1.87 11.58
CA PHE A 86 -2.49 -1.84 12.24
C PHE A 86 -3.58 -1.58 11.21
N LEU A 87 -4.59 -2.45 11.15
CA LEU A 87 -5.80 -2.20 10.38
C LEU A 87 -6.89 -1.72 11.34
N ILE A 88 -7.38 -0.51 11.09
CA ILE A 88 -8.50 0.10 11.80
C ILE A 88 -9.70 0.05 10.85
N PRO A 89 -10.73 -0.76 11.14
CA PRO A 89 -11.91 -0.87 10.28
C PRO A 89 -12.57 0.49 10.02
N GLY A 90 -13.10 0.64 8.80
CA GLY A 90 -13.90 1.79 8.38
C GLY A 90 -15.39 1.56 8.59
N ASN A 91 -16.19 2.25 7.76
CA ASN A 91 -17.66 2.24 7.85
C ASN A 91 -18.28 0.90 7.40
#